data_AF-A0A928J074-F1
#
_entry.id   AF-A0A928J074-F1
#
_cell.length_a   1.000
_cell.length_b   1.000
_cell.length_c   1.000
_cell.angle_alpha   90.00
_cell.angle_beta   90.00
_cell.angle_gamma   90.00
#
_symmetry.space_group_name_H-M   'P 1'
#
loop_
_entity.id
_entity.type
_entity.pdbx_description
1 polymer ?
#
loop_
_entity_poly.entity_id
_entity_poly.type
_entity_poly.pdbx_seq_one_letter_code
_entity_poly.pdbx_strand_id
1 'polypeptide(L)'
;MKSSPAEQFEHIYSKYCDTLYRLALSHLLNKEDAEDAVHDVFVKYINSPFHFFGEEHEKAWFIRVTINHCHDMRRKRKVRSHSPLDEAHEIAVESGVGEFTESVFNLEDTYKTPILLHYYEGYSVEETARIMRISVSAVKMRLKRAREKLKSEFSGD
;
A
#
# COMPACT_ATOMS: atom_id res chain seq x y z
N MET A 1 -25.60 -20.61 -12.35
CA MET A 1 -24.30 -21.24 -12.65
C MET A 1 -23.30 -20.67 -11.65
N LYS A 2 -22.59 -21.50 -10.87
CA LYS A 2 -21.51 -20.98 -10.01
C LYS A 2 -20.31 -20.67 -10.92
N SER A 3 -19.74 -19.47 -10.80
CA SER A 3 -18.54 -19.07 -11.56
C SER A 3 -17.40 -20.04 -11.29
N SER A 4 -16.60 -20.37 -12.30
CA SER A 4 -15.42 -21.22 -12.17
C SER A 4 -14.37 -20.58 -11.24
N PRO A 5 -13.44 -21.35 -10.65
CA PRO A 5 -12.36 -20.80 -9.84
C PRO A 5 -11.52 -19.74 -10.57
N ALA A 6 -11.32 -19.91 -11.89
CA ALA A 6 -10.60 -18.94 -12.71
C ALA A 6 -11.36 -17.62 -12.87
N GLU A 7 -12.68 -17.67 -13.11
CA GLU A 7 -13.52 -16.46 -13.22
C GLU A 7 -13.63 -15.72 -11.88
N GLN A 8 -13.67 -16.44 -10.76
CA GLN A 8 -13.65 -15.83 -9.43
C GLN A 8 -12.32 -15.13 -9.17
N PHE A 9 -11.20 -15.77 -9.51
CA PHE A 9 -9.88 -15.15 -9.39
C PHE A 9 -9.77 -13.90 -10.27
N GLU A 10 -10.17 -13.97 -11.53
CA GLU A 10 -10.14 -12.83 -12.47
C GLU A 10 -10.91 -11.63 -11.92
N HIS A 11 -12.09 -11.87 -11.34
CA HIS A 11 -12.90 -10.83 -10.72
C HIS A 11 -12.17 -10.17 -9.54
N ILE A 12 -11.59 -10.97 -8.64
CA ILE A 12 -10.85 -10.49 -7.47
C ILE A 12 -9.56 -9.76 -7.89
N TYR A 13 -8.86 -10.28 -8.90
CA TYR A 13 -7.65 -9.68 -9.44
C TYR A 13 -7.96 -8.31 -10.06
N SER A 14 -8.92 -8.25 -10.99
CA SER A 14 -9.36 -7.00 -11.62
C SER A 14 -9.82 -5.96 -10.59
N LYS A 15 -10.42 -6.40 -9.49
CA LYS A 15 -10.93 -5.53 -8.43
C LYS A 15 -9.85 -4.90 -7.55
N TYR A 16 -8.80 -5.65 -7.21
CA TYR A 16 -7.82 -5.20 -6.21
C TYR A 16 -6.43 -4.88 -6.78
N CYS A 17 -6.06 -5.42 -7.95
CA CYS A 17 -4.71 -5.33 -8.49
C CYS A 17 -4.19 -3.88 -8.55
N ASP A 18 -5.00 -2.97 -9.08
CA ASP A 18 -4.62 -1.57 -9.26
C ASP A 18 -4.40 -0.83 -7.92
N THR A 19 -5.31 -0.99 -6.95
CA THR A 19 -5.13 -0.49 -5.57
C THR A 19 -3.88 -1.05 -4.91
N LEU A 20 -3.64 -2.36 -5.04
CA LEU A 20 -2.49 -3.00 -4.41
C LEU A 20 -1.17 -2.59 -5.06
N TYR A 21 -1.16 -2.45 -6.38
CA TYR A 21 -0.01 -1.98 -7.14
C TYR A 21 0.34 -0.54 -6.76
N ARG A 22 -0.65 0.35 -6.70
CA ARG A 22 -0.50 1.72 -6.21
C ARG A 22 0.09 1.76 -4.80
N LEU A 23 -0.45 0.96 -3.90
CA LEU A 23 0.03 0.87 -2.52
C LEU A 23 1.47 0.34 -2.47
N ALA A 24 1.77 -0.76 -3.17
CA ALA A 24 3.10 -1.35 -3.19
C ALA A 24 4.15 -0.41 -3.79
N LEU A 25 3.84 0.21 -4.92
CA LEU A 25 4.72 1.19 -5.57
C LEU A 25 4.98 2.38 -4.68
N SER A 26 3.97 2.88 -3.95
CA SER A 26 4.16 3.97 -2.99
C SER A 26 5.11 3.65 -1.83
N HIS A 27 5.22 2.36 -1.48
CA HIS A 27 6.08 1.89 -0.40
C HIS A 27 7.46 1.43 -0.87
N LEU A 28 7.56 0.87 -2.07
CA LEU A 28 8.77 0.23 -2.61
C LEU A 28 9.55 1.11 -3.58
N LEU A 29 8.91 2.09 -4.21
CA LEU A 29 9.51 3.03 -5.18
C LEU A 29 10.26 2.34 -6.33
N ASN A 30 9.88 1.11 -6.64
CA ASN A 30 10.41 0.32 -7.74
C ASN A 30 9.26 -0.48 -8.34
N LYS A 31 9.12 -0.41 -9.67
CA LYS A 31 8.02 -1.03 -10.41
C LYS A 31 8.05 -2.55 -10.30
N GLU A 32 9.19 -3.17 -10.58
CA GLU A 32 9.33 -4.64 -10.57
C GLU A 32 9.01 -5.20 -9.19
N ASP A 33 9.53 -4.54 -8.15
CA ASP A 33 9.25 -4.91 -6.76
C ASP A 33 7.77 -4.73 -6.37
N ALA A 34 7.10 -3.72 -6.93
CA ALA A 34 5.68 -3.52 -6.71
C ALA A 34 4.83 -4.59 -7.41
N GLU A 35 5.18 -4.95 -8.64
CA GLU A 35 4.56 -6.05 -9.39
C GLU A 35 4.75 -7.39 -8.65
N ASP A 36 5.97 -7.68 -8.20
CA ASP A 36 6.29 -8.86 -7.40
C ASP A 36 5.51 -8.89 -6.08
N ALA A 37 5.40 -7.75 -5.40
CA ALA A 37 4.64 -7.66 -4.16
C ALA A 37 3.15 -7.98 -4.38
N VAL A 38 2.54 -7.45 -5.44
CA VAL A 38 1.15 -7.72 -5.80
C VAL A 38 0.98 -9.20 -6.15
N HIS A 39 1.87 -9.76 -6.95
CA HIS A 39 1.85 -11.17 -7.31
C HIS A 39 1.89 -12.07 -6.07
N ASP A 40 2.86 -11.85 -5.18
CA ASP A 40 3.00 -12.61 -3.93
C ASP A 40 1.76 -12.52 -3.04
N VAL A 41 1.10 -11.36 -2.99
CA VAL A 41 -0.14 -11.17 -2.23
C VAL A 41 -1.28 -11.99 -2.81
N PHE A 42 -1.45 -12.03 -4.14
CA PHE A 42 -2.46 -12.87 -4.79
C PHE A 42 -2.14 -14.37 -4.66
N VAL A 43 -0.87 -14.76 -4.72
CA VAL A 43 -0.46 -16.14 -4.43
C VAL A 43 -0.84 -16.52 -3.00
N LYS A 44 -0.59 -15.64 -2.02
CA LYS A 44 -1.05 -15.86 -0.63
C LYS A 44 -2.56 -15.96 -0.53
N TYR A 45 -3.30 -15.16 -1.29
CA TYR A 45 -4.76 -15.18 -1.31
C TYR A 45 -5.31 -16.52 -1.81
N ILE A 46 -4.85 -17.01 -2.96
CA ILE A 46 -5.29 -18.28 -3.55
C ILE A 46 -5.00 -19.46 -2.62
N ASN A 47 -3.86 -19.42 -1.92
CA ASN A 47 -3.45 -20.48 -1.00
C ASN A 47 -4.00 -20.30 0.42
N SER A 48 -4.76 -19.24 0.68
CA SER A 48 -5.26 -18.92 2.02
C SER A 48 -6.49 -19.78 2.35
N PRO A 49 -6.53 -20.45 3.52
CA PRO A 49 -7.75 -21.12 4.00
C PRO A 49 -8.78 -20.13 4.58
N PHE A 50 -8.51 -18.83 4.48
CA PHE A 50 -9.23 -17.79 5.19
C PHE A 50 -10.58 -17.48 4.53
N HIS A 51 -11.63 -17.40 5.34
CA HIS A 51 -12.97 -17.04 4.89
C HIS A 51 -13.24 -15.58 5.24
N PHE A 52 -13.60 -14.79 4.24
CA PHE A 52 -13.93 -13.38 4.43
C PHE A 52 -15.41 -13.21 4.77
N PHE A 53 -15.70 -12.45 5.83
CA PHE A 53 -17.06 -12.11 6.26
C PHE A 53 -17.75 -11.05 5.38
N GLY A 54 -17.10 -10.60 4.31
CA GLY A 54 -17.60 -9.58 3.39
C GLY A 54 -16.48 -8.89 2.63
N GLU A 55 -16.87 -8.08 1.65
CA GLU A 55 -15.98 -7.34 0.75
C GLU A 55 -15.03 -6.40 1.49
N GLU A 56 -15.52 -5.68 2.51
CA GLU A 56 -14.67 -4.78 3.31
C GLU A 56 -13.59 -5.52 4.09
N HIS A 57 -13.91 -6.72 4.59
CA HIS A 57 -12.93 -7.54 5.29
C HIS A 57 -11.87 -8.11 4.33
N GLU A 58 -12.28 -8.49 3.12
CA GLU A 58 -11.39 -8.94 2.05
C GLU A 58 -10.46 -7.82 1.59
N LYS A 59 -11.00 -6.64 1.29
CA LYS A 59 -10.21 -5.46 0.90
C LYS A 59 -9.21 -5.06 2.00
N ALA A 60 -9.65 -5.05 3.26
CA ALA A 60 -8.80 -4.78 4.41
C ALA A 60 -7.65 -5.80 4.56
N TRP A 61 -7.92 -7.07 4.30
CA TRP A 61 -6.90 -8.12 4.31
C TRP A 61 -5.87 -7.89 3.20
N PHE A 62 -6.30 -7.62 1.98
CA PHE A 62 -5.42 -7.35 0.84
C PHE A 62 -4.47 -6.18 1.10
N ILE A 63 -5.02 -5.05 1.53
CA ILE A 63 -4.26 -3.85 1.89
C ILE A 63 -3.23 -4.17 2.97
N ARG A 64 -3.66 -4.87 4.03
CA ARG A 64 -2.78 -5.20 5.15
C ARG A 64 -1.63 -6.10 4.73
N VAL A 65 -1.93 -7.18 4.00
CA VAL A 65 -0.92 -8.14 3.56
C VAL A 65 0.07 -7.45 2.62
N THR A 66 -0.40 -6.56 1.76
CA THR A 66 0.45 -5.76 0.86
C THR A 66 1.41 -4.86 1.63
N ILE A 67 0.91 -4.07 2.59
CA ILE A 67 1.75 -3.18 3.42
C ILE A 67 2.82 -3.98 4.17
N ASN A 68 2.41 -5.08 4.81
CA ASN A 68 3.32 -5.93 5.56
C ASN A 68 4.40 -6.55 4.64
N HIS A 69 4.00 -7.01 3.45
CA HIS A 69 4.93 -7.58 2.48
C HIS A 69 5.94 -6.54 1.98
N CYS A 70 5.51 -5.31 1.71
CA CYS A 70 6.40 -4.21 1.33
C CYS A 70 7.42 -3.91 2.44
N HIS A 71 7.00 -3.85 3.70
CA HIS A 71 7.91 -3.67 4.83
C HIS A 71 8.91 -4.83 4.95
N ASP A 72 8.47 -6.07 4.74
CA ASP A 72 9.35 -7.24 4.75
C ASP A 72 10.37 -7.23 3.61
N MET A 73 9.98 -6.81 2.41
CA MET A 73 10.88 -6.66 1.26
C MET A 73 11.96 -5.60 1.55
N ARG A 74 11.57 -4.41 2.03
CA ARG A 74 12.53 -3.36 2.41
C ARG A 74 13.47 -3.80 3.52
N ARG A 75 12.96 -4.49 4.54
CA ARG A 75 13.77 -5.06 5.62
C ARG A 75 14.78 -6.07 5.08
N LYS A 76 14.36 -6.97 4.19
CA LYS A 76 15.26 -7.95 3.55
C LYS A 76 16.33 -7.28 2.69
N ARG A 77 15.98 -6.24 1.93
CA ARG A 77 16.96 -5.45 1.17
C ARG A 77 17.98 -4.80 2.07
N LYS A 78 17.55 -4.14 3.14
CA LYS A 78 18.47 -3.52 4.11
C LYS A 78 19.43 -4.52 4.76
N VAL A 79 18.99 -5.77 4.98
CA VAL A 79 19.86 -6.83 5.51
C VAL A 79 20.82 -7.37 4.45
N ARG A 80 20.40 -7.49 3.18
CA ARG A 80 21.23 -7.97 2.07
C ARG A 80 22.24 -6.94 1.57
N SER A 81 21.89 -5.66 1.68
CA SER A 81 22.73 -4.52 1.33
C SER A 81 23.81 -4.33 2.41
N HIS A 82 24.91 -5.07 2.27
CA HIS A 82 26.14 -4.89 3.05
C HIS A 82 27.16 -3.98 2.33
N SER A 83 26.75 -3.24 1.29
CA SER A 83 27.63 -2.40 0.48
C SER A 83 27.07 -0.96 0.35
N PRO A 84 27.89 0.09 0.55
CA PRO A 84 27.49 1.50 0.41
C PRO A 84 26.98 1.91 -0.98
N LEU A 85 27.15 1.06 -2.00
CA LEU A 85 26.77 1.34 -3.39
C LEU A 85 25.28 1.07 -3.69
N ASP A 86 24.56 0.43 -2.77
CA ASP A 86 23.14 0.04 -2.95
C ASP A 86 22.15 1.11 -2.45
N GLU A 87 22.61 2.19 -1.83
CA GLU A 87 21.73 3.25 -1.29
C GLU A 87 21.16 4.16 -2.39
N ALA A 88 21.69 4.11 -3.62
CA ALA A 88 21.23 4.90 -4.76
C ALA A 88 20.29 4.09 -5.67
N HIS A 89 19.18 3.62 -5.14
CA HIS A 89 18.03 3.19 -5.96
C HIS A 89 16.89 4.20 -5.83
N GLU A 90 17.21 5.48 -6.06
CA GLU A 90 16.21 6.47 -6.46
C GLU A 90 15.98 6.29 -7.95
N ILE A 91 15.09 5.35 -8.30
CA ILE A 91 14.53 5.35 -9.65
C ILE A 91 13.33 6.29 -9.60
N ALA A 92 13.44 7.38 -10.36
CA ALA A 92 12.34 8.26 -10.70
C ALA A 92 11.13 7.39 -11.06
N VAL A 93 10.08 7.46 -10.24
CA VAL A 93 8.79 6.87 -10.54
C VAL A 93 8.30 7.60 -11.79
N GLU A 94 8.61 7.05 -12.96
CA GLU A 94 8.08 7.53 -14.23
C GLU A 94 6.55 7.52 -14.09
N SER A 95 5.95 8.66 -14.39
CA SER A 95 4.62 9.19 -14.04
C SER A 95 3.41 8.29 -14.32
N GLY A 96 3.42 7.06 -13.82
CA GLY A 96 2.44 6.01 -14.06
C GLY A 96 1.41 5.86 -12.95
N VAL A 97 1.53 6.62 -11.85
CA VAL A 97 0.49 6.69 -10.82
C VAL A 97 -0.17 8.06 -10.88
N GLY A 98 -1.01 8.25 -11.90
CA GLY A 98 -1.63 9.54 -12.24
C GLY A 98 -2.49 10.19 -11.15
N GLU A 99 -2.62 9.57 -9.97
CA GLU A 99 -3.34 10.12 -8.81
C GLU A 99 -2.42 10.56 -7.66
N PHE A 100 -1.25 9.95 -7.47
CA PHE A 100 -0.38 10.32 -6.35
C PHE A 100 0.51 11.51 -6.70
N THR A 101 0.54 12.50 -5.83
CA THR A 101 1.54 13.56 -5.92
C THR A 101 2.89 13.04 -5.44
N GLU A 102 3.98 13.54 -6.02
CA GLU A 102 5.35 13.26 -5.58
C GLU A 102 5.52 13.49 -4.06
N SER A 103 4.88 14.54 -3.52
CA SER A 103 4.82 14.83 -2.08
C SER A 103 4.28 13.68 -1.25
N VAL A 104 3.24 12.95 -1.72
CA VAL A 104 2.69 11.80 -0.99
C VAL A 104 3.66 10.61 -1.03
N PHE A 105 4.39 10.41 -2.13
CA PHE A 105 5.43 9.39 -2.22
C PHE A 105 6.59 9.65 -1.25
N ASN A 106 6.94 10.92 -1.05
CA ASN A 106 8.06 11.32 -0.19
C ASN A 106 7.70 11.34 1.31
N LEU A 107 6.42 11.19 1.67
CA LEU A 107 6.04 11.03 3.07
C LEU A 107 6.65 9.76 3.68
N GLU A 108 7.06 9.85 4.94
CA GLU A 108 7.38 8.67 5.74
C GLU A 108 6.20 7.69 5.77
N ASP A 109 6.49 6.38 5.71
CA ASP A 109 5.47 5.31 5.68
C ASP A 109 4.40 5.45 6.78
N THR A 110 4.80 5.93 7.97
CA THR A 110 3.89 6.19 9.10
C THR A 110 2.74 7.14 8.77
N TYR A 111 2.99 8.11 7.89
CA TYR A 111 2.04 9.14 7.46
C TYR A 111 1.43 8.84 6.10
N LYS A 112 2.19 8.16 5.23
CA LYS A 112 1.76 7.75 3.89
C LYS A 112 0.56 6.82 3.92
N THR A 113 0.63 5.68 4.63
CA THR A 113 -0.45 4.69 4.61
C THR A 113 -1.82 5.27 5.04
N PRO A 114 -1.94 6.06 6.12
CA PRO A 114 -3.22 6.72 6.45
C PRO A 114 -3.75 7.63 5.33
N ILE A 115 -2.88 8.37 4.63
CA ILE A 115 -3.29 9.25 3.52
C ILE A 115 -3.85 8.41 2.37
N LEU A 116 -3.14 7.35 1.99
CA LEU A 116 -3.56 6.43 0.93
C LEU A 116 -4.93 5.82 1.23
N LEU A 117 -5.09 5.31 2.45
CA LEU A 117 -6.36 4.67 2.83
C LEU A 117 -7.52 5.68 2.89
N HIS A 118 -7.30 6.86 3.47
CA HIS A 118 -8.37 7.81 3.69
C HIS A 118 -8.76 8.61 2.45
N TYR A 119 -7.78 9.16 1.73
CA TYR A 119 -8.03 10.11 0.64
C TYR A 119 -8.12 9.46 -0.73
N TYR A 120 -7.40 8.35 -0.95
CA TYR A 120 -7.39 7.67 -2.25
C TYR A 120 -8.31 6.47 -2.28
N GLU A 121 -8.33 5.66 -1.21
CA GLU A 121 -9.19 4.48 -1.13
C GLU A 121 -10.55 4.75 -0.47
N GLY A 122 -10.77 5.96 0.05
CA GLY A 122 -12.07 6.41 0.57
C GLY A 122 -12.46 5.89 1.95
N TYR A 123 -11.53 5.26 2.69
CA TYR A 123 -11.83 4.71 4.00
C TYR A 123 -12.08 5.78 5.05
N SER A 124 -13.05 5.55 5.94
CA SER A 124 -13.21 6.34 7.15
C SER A 124 -11.98 6.26 8.06
N VAL A 125 -11.88 7.17 9.02
CA VAL A 125 -10.82 7.15 10.04
C VAL A 125 -10.89 5.87 10.87
N GLU A 126 -12.10 5.42 11.18
CA GLU A 126 -12.40 4.21 11.93
C GLU A 126 -12.00 2.95 11.15
N GLU A 127 -12.30 2.89 9.86
CA GLU A 127 -11.88 1.79 8.99
C GLU A 127 -10.37 1.76 8.82
N THR A 128 -9.76 2.92 8.57
CA THR A 128 -8.31 3.06 8.51
C THR A 128 -7.66 2.57 9.80
N ALA A 129 -8.23 2.89 10.97
CA ALA A 129 -7.73 2.42 12.26
C ALA A 129 -7.81 0.89 12.40
N ARG A 130 -8.93 0.29 11.98
CA ARG A 130 -9.11 -1.18 11.95
C ARG A 130 -8.12 -1.84 11.01
N ILE A 131 -8.03 -1.36 9.77
CA ILE A 131 -7.11 -1.85 8.75
C ILE A 131 -5.69 -1.77 9.28
N MET A 132 -5.29 -0.62 9.84
CA MET A 132 -3.95 -0.32 10.37
C MET A 132 -3.67 -0.88 11.78
N ARG A 133 -4.66 -1.46 12.46
CA ARG A 133 -4.52 -2.01 13.83
C ARG A 133 -3.89 -1.01 14.81
N ILE A 134 -4.32 0.23 14.72
CA ILE A 134 -3.93 1.32 15.64
C ILE A 134 -5.20 2.01 16.15
N SER A 135 -5.06 2.88 17.15
CA SER A 135 -6.22 3.63 17.67
C SER A 135 -6.72 4.67 16.65
N VAL A 136 -8.02 4.97 16.69
CA VAL A 136 -8.63 6.06 15.91
C VAL A 136 -7.90 7.38 16.16
N SER A 137 -7.52 7.66 17.41
CA SER A 137 -6.73 8.84 17.77
C SER A 137 -5.36 8.86 17.08
N ALA A 138 -4.69 7.71 16.97
CA ALA A 138 -3.43 7.60 16.25
C ALA A 138 -3.60 7.86 14.75
N VAL A 139 -4.67 7.37 14.12
CA VAL A 139 -4.99 7.70 12.72
C VAL A 139 -5.22 9.20 12.56
N LYS A 140 -6.08 9.81 13.39
CA LYS A 140 -6.36 11.27 13.33
C LYS A 140 -5.07 12.08 13.46
N MET A 141 -4.20 11.71 14.39
CA MET A 141 -2.91 12.37 14.58
C MET A 141 -1.98 12.18 13.39
N ARG A 142 -1.86 10.96 12.84
CA ARG A 142 -1.03 10.70 11.66
C ARG A 142 -1.54 11.46 10.44
N LEU A 143 -2.85 11.47 10.19
CA LEU A 143 -3.47 12.25 9.12
C LEU A 143 -3.21 13.76 9.29
N LYS A 144 -3.33 14.27 10.53
CA LYS A 144 -3.02 15.68 10.83
C LYS A 144 -1.56 16.00 10.50
N ARG A 145 -0.62 15.21 11.01
CA ARG A 145 0.82 15.40 10.76
C ARG A 145 1.17 15.26 9.28
N ALA A 146 0.56 14.31 8.58
CA ALA A 146 0.72 14.13 7.14
C ALA A 146 0.31 15.41 6.39
N ARG A 147 -0.86 15.96 6.68
CA ARG A 147 -1.33 17.22 6.08
C ARG A 147 -0.45 18.41 6.42
N GLU A 148 0.06 18.50 7.64
CA GLU A 148 1.00 19.56 8.04
C GLU A 148 2.29 19.50 7.21
N LYS A 149 2.85 18.30 7.03
CA LYS A 149 4.04 18.07 6.19
C LYS A 149 3.81 18.42 4.72
N LEU A 150 2.71 17.93 4.14
CA LEU A 150 2.34 18.26 2.77
C LEU A 150 2.14 19.78 2.62
N LYS A 151 1.44 20.43 3.56
CA LYS A 151 1.23 21.89 3.52
C LYS A 151 2.54 22.66 3.59
N SER A 152 3.51 22.26 4.41
CA SER A 152 4.81 22.96 4.47
C SER A 152 5.60 22.83 3.18
N GLU A 153 5.46 21.73 2.44
CA GLU A 153 6.06 21.57 1.11
C GLU A 153 5.39 22.50 0.08
N PHE A 154 4.06 22.61 0.09
CA PHE A 154 3.32 23.47 -0.85
C PHE A 154 3.29 24.97 -0.48
N SER A 155 3.70 25.36 0.74
CA SER A 155 3.75 26.78 1.16
C SER A 155 5.16 27.38 1.05
N GLY A 156 6.12 26.63 0.50
CA GLY A 156 7.50 27.05 0.26
C GLY A 156 7.75 27.61 -1.15
N ASP A 157 6.72 27.67 -1.98
CA ASP A 157 6.66 28.39 -3.28
C ASP A 157 5.93 29.73 -3.13
#